data_AF-A0A927HVZ9-F1
#
_entry.id   AF-A0A927HVZ9-F1
#
_cell.length_a   1.000
_cell.length_b   1.000
_cell.length_c   1.000
_cell.angle_alpha   90.00
_cell.angle_beta   90.00
_cell.angle_gamma   90.00
#
_symmetry.space_group_name_H-M   'P 1'
#
loop_
_entity.id
_entity.type
_entity.pdbx_description
1 polymer ?
#
loop_
_entity_poly.entity_id
_entity_poly.type
_entity_poly.pdbx_seq_one_letter_code
_entity_poly.pdbx_strand_id
1 'polypeptide(L)'
;MALIPAIALGIFVAAFVPLAAVFPALEPKHKGAAISVYNLSAGMSNFLAPAIAVVLLPFFSTIGVVIAYTGLYVVAFFLCAFIRVEQPGFSHKEATAREQVEFS
;
A
#
# COMPACT_ATOMS: atom_id res chain seq x y z
N MET A 1 7.26 -1.45 30.09
CA MET A 1 8.17 -2.05 29.09
C MET A 1 7.56 -2.18 27.69
N ALA A 2 6.22 -2.27 27.50
CA ALA A 2 5.59 -2.39 26.17
C ALA A 2 5.26 -1.06 25.46
N LEU A 3 5.47 0.09 26.11
CA LEU A 3 5.06 1.40 25.57
C LEU A 3 5.80 1.77 24.27
N ILE A 4 7.11 1.55 24.23
CA ILE A 4 7.94 1.86 23.06
C ILE A 4 7.52 1.04 21.82
N PRO A 5 7.40 -0.31 21.89
CA PRO A 5 6.93 -1.08 20.74
C PRO A 5 5.48 -0.76 20.36
N ALA A 6 4.60 -0.43 21.31
CA ALA A 6 3.23 -0.03 21.02
C ALA A 6 3.17 1.30 20.25
N ILE A 7 3.95 2.31 20.65
CA ILE A 7 4.05 3.58 19.94
C ILE A 7 4.63 3.38 18.54
N ALA A 8 5.72 2.60 18.43
CA ALA A 8 6.31 2.29 17.13
C ALA A 8 5.31 1.60 16.20
N LEU A 9 4.60 0.58 16.69
CA LEU A 9 3.54 -0.10 15.94
C LEU A 9 2.47 0.90 15.47
N GLY A 10 2.01 1.79 16.35
CA GLY A 10 1.02 2.82 16.01
C GLY A 10 1.49 3.75 14.89
N ILE A 11 2.74 4.22 14.94
CA ILE A 11 3.33 5.08 13.89
C ILE A 11 3.41 4.34 12.56
N PHE A 12 3.90 3.09 12.57
CA PHE A 12 4.00 2.29 11.34
C PHE A 12 2.62 2.01 10.74
N VAL A 13 1.62 1.66 11.55
CA VAL A 13 0.25 1.42 11.08
C VAL A 13 -0.38 2.70 10.52
N ALA A 14 -0.12 3.87 11.14
CA ALA A 14 -0.60 5.15 10.64
C ALA A 14 -0.07 5.49 9.24
N ALA A 15 1.14 5.04 8.89
CA ALA A 15 1.70 5.23 7.55
C ALA A 15 0.92 4.50 6.44
N PHE A 16 0.10 3.50 6.76
CA PHE A 16 -0.74 2.79 5.80
C PHE A 16 -2.12 3.45 5.58
N VAL A 17 -2.52 4.43 6.41
CA VAL A 17 -3.80 5.15 6.30
C VAL A 17 -4.00 5.81 4.92
N PRO A 18 -2.98 6.45 4.31
CA PRO A 18 -3.15 7.08 3.00
C PRO A 18 -3.45 6.10 1.87
N LEU A 19 -3.12 4.80 2.02
CA LEU A 19 -3.30 3.82 0.93
C LEU A 19 -4.74 3.72 0.48
N ALA A 20 -5.71 3.72 1.40
CA ALA A 20 -7.13 3.65 1.04
C ALA A 20 -7.57 4.85 0.18
N ALA A 21 -6.93 6.02 0.32
CA ALA A 21 -7.18 7.20 -0.49
C ALA A 21 -6.42 7.19 -1.83
N VAL A 22 -5.29 6.46 -1.91
CA VAL A 22 -4.49 6.30 -3.14
C VAL A 22 -5.24 5.50 -4.20
N PHE A 23 -5.99 4.45 -3.83
CA PHE A 23 -6.71 3.61 -4.81
C PHE A 23 -7.72 4.40 -5.66
N PRO A 24 -8.60 5.25 -5.09
CA PRO A 24 -9.47 6.14 -5.88
C PRO A 24 -8.74 7.21 -6.68
N ALA A 25 -7.55 7.63 -6.23
CA ALA A 25 -6.74 8.63 -6.92
C ALA A 25 -6.05 8.03 -8.17
N LEU A 26 -5.65 6.75 -8.10
CA LEU A 26 -5.06 6.02 -9.22
C LEU A 26 -6.06 5.73 -10.34
N GLU A 27 -7.33 5.50 -10.01
CA GLU A 27 -8.39 5.25 -11.00
C GLU A 27 -9.61 6.18 -10.74
N PRO A 28 -9.54 7.47 -11.14
CA PRO A 28 -10.57 8.46 -10.82
C PRO A 28 -11.92 8.18 -11.48
N LYS A 29 -11.92 7.44 -12.60
CA LYS A 29 -13.12 7.13 -13.39
C LYS A 29 -13.90 5.95 -12.80
N HIS A 30 -13.23 5.01 -12.14
CA HIS A 30 -13.82 3.79 -11.58
C HIS A 30 -13.53 3.60 -10.08
N LYS A 31 -13.74 4.66 -9.28
CA LYS A 31 -13.45 4.69 -7.84
C LYS A 31 -14.05 3.50 -7.06
N GLY A 32 -15.30 3.11 -7.37
CA GLY A 32 -15.97 1.98 -6.72
C GLY A 32 -15.27 0.64 -6.99
N ALA A 33 -14.81 0.41 -8.22
CA ALA A 33 -14.04 -0.78 -8.57
C ALA A 33 -12.68 -0.78 -7.87
N ALA A 34 -11.99 0.36 -7.82
CA ALA A 34 -10.71 0.50 -7.13
C ALA A 34 -10.82 0.18 -5.62
N ILE A 35 -11.86 0.70 -4.95
CA ILE A 35 -12.12 0.40 -3.53
C ILE A 35 -12.54 -1.05 -3.32
N SER A 36 -13.31 -1.64 -4.24
CA SER A 36 -13.67 -3.06 -4.17
C SER A 36 -12.45 -3.97 -4.23
N VAL A 37 -11.52 -3.70 -5.16
CA VAL A 37 -10.25 -4.44 -5.26
C VAL A 37 -9.40 -4.26 -4.01
N TYR A 38 -9.34 -3.03 -3.47
CA TYR A 38 -8.66 -2.78 -2.19
C TYR A 38 -9.24 -3.64 -1.05
N ASN A 39 -10.56 -3.62 -0.86
CA ASN A 39 -11.20 -4.42 0.20
C ASN A 39 -11.07 -5.93 -0.03
N LEU A 40 -11.12 -6.39 -1.28
CA LEU A 40 -10.85 -7.79 -1.63
C LEU A 40 -9.43 -8.18 -1.21
N SER A 41 -8.43 -7.37 -1.52
CA SER A 41 -7.03 -7.64 -1.15
C SER A 41 -6.80 -7.61 0.37
N ALA A 42 -7.49 -6.71 1.08
CA ALA A 42 -7.45 -6.65 2.55
C ALA A 42 -8.07 -7.92 3.17
N GLY A 43 -9.23 -8.36 2.66
CA GLY A 43 -9.86 -9.60 3.08
C GLY A 43 -9.00 -10.83 2.78
N MET A 44 -8.39 -10.89 1.59
CA MET A 44 -7.47 -11.96 1.21
C MET A 44 -6.25 -12.02 2.11
N SER A 45 -5.68 -10.86 2.49
CA SER A 45 -4.49 -10.83 3.36
C SER A 45 -4.78 -11.37 4.77
N ASN A 46 -5.98 -11.10 5.30
CA ASN A 46 -6.43 -11.65 6.57
C ASN A 46 -6.61 -13.17 6.54
N PHE A 47 -6.90 -13.76 5.38
CA PHE A 47 -6.98 -15.21 5.20
C PHE A 47 -5.60 -15.83 4.92
N LEU A 48 -4.82 -15.21 4.02
CA LEU A 48 -3.59 -15.76 3.51
C LEU A 48 -2.47 -15.75 4.55
N ALA A 49 -2.42 -14.74 5.42
CA ALA A 49 -1.41 -14.70 6.49
C ALA A 49 -1.54 -15.93 7.43
N PRO A 50 -2.67 -16.19 8.10
CA PRO A 50 -2.85 -17.42 8.88
C PRO A 50 -2.59 -18.70 8.07
N ALA A 51 -3.01 -18.74 6.79
CA ALA A 51 -2.78 -19.91 5.94
C ALA A 51 -1.28 -20.18 5.72
N ILE A 52 -0.48 -19.15 5.43
CA ILE A 52 0.98 -19.26 5.33
C ILE A 52 1.57 -19.76 6.64
N ALA A 53 1.16 -19.17 7.78
CA ALA A 53 1.67 -19.59 9.08
C ALA A 53 1.34 -21.06 9.39
N VAL A 54 0.10 -21.51 9.18
CA VAL A 54 -0.32 -22.90 9.41
C VAL A 54 0.49 -23.89 8.58
N VAL A 55 0.79 -23.54 7.32
CA VAL A 55 1.61 -24.39 6.45
C VAL A 55 3.07 -24.39 6.91
N LEU A 56 3.65 -23.25 7.26
CA LEU A 56 5.10 -23.14 7.52
C LEU A 56 5.51 -23.54 8.94
N LEU A 57 4.67 -23.32 9.95
CA LEU A 57 4.96 -23.64 11.35
C LEU A 57 5.44 -25.09 11.58
N PRO A 58 4.79 -26.14 11.04
CA PRO A 58 5.21 -27.52 11.30
C PRO A 58 6.56 -27.89 10.66
N PHE A 59 6.98 -27.22 9.59
CA PHE A 59 8.23 -27.55 8.88
C PHE A 59 9.41 -26.66 9.29
N PHE A 60 9.16 -25.38 9.57
CA PHE A 60 10.21 -24.37 9.76
C PHE A 60 10.09 -23.58 11.07
N SER A 61 9.16 -23.97 11.95
CA SER A 61 8.88 -23.29 13.22
C SER A 61 8.53 -21.80 13.01
N THR A 62 8.59 -21.02 14.08
CA THR A 62 8.31 -19.57 14.04
C THR A 62 9.30 -18.82 13.15
N ILE A 63 10.56 -19.25 13.10
CA ILE A 63 11.61 -18.58 12.30
C ILE A 63 11.25 -18.59 10.81
N GLY A 64 10.77 -19.72 10.28
CA GLY A 64 10.35 -19.82 8.88
C GLY A 64 9.20 -18.88 8.54
N VAL A 65 8.23 -18.74 9.45
CA VAL A 65 7.10 -17.82 9.28
C VAL A 65 7.58 -16.37 9.23
N VAL A 66 8.50 -15.99 10.13
CA VAL A 66 9.08 -14.64 10.17
C VAL A 66 9.80 -14.35 8.86
N ILE A 67 10.69 -15.24 8.41
CA ILE A 67 11.44 -15.07 7.16
C ILE A 67 10.49 -14.96 5.95
N ALA A 68 9.44 -15.78 5.89
CA ALA A 68 8.46 -15.73 4.82
C ALA A 68 7.74 -14.37 4.77
N TYR A 69 7.25 -13.86 5.90
CA TYR A 69 6.64 -12.54 5.95
C TYR A 69 7.64 -11.42 5.64
N THR A 70 8.88 -11.52 6.12
CA THR A 70 9.94 -10.58 5.75
C THR A 70 10.14 -10.56 4.23
N GLY A 71 10.19 -11.73 3.59
CA GLY A 71 10.26 -11.85 2.13
C GLY A 71 9.08 -11.17 1.43
N LEU A 72 7.85 -11.39 1.88
CA LEU A 72 6.66 -10.72 1.35
C LEU A 72 6.75 -9.19 1.48
N TYR A 73 7.20 -8.68 2.63
CA TYR A 73 7.36 -7.23 2.84
C TYR A 73 8.47 -6.64 1.96
N VAL A 74 9.58 -7.33 1.77
CA VAL A 74 10.67 -6.90 0.87
C VAL A 74 10.15 -6.85 -0.57
N VAL A 75 9.44 -7.87 -1.01
CA VAL A 75 8.80 -7.89 -2.34
C VAL A 75 7.83 -6.70 -2.46
N ALA A 76 6.93 -6.50 -1.49
CA ALA A 76 5.99 -5.38 -1.47
C ALA A 76 6.69 -4.00 -1.51
N PHE A 77 7.82 -3.85 -0.81
CA PHE A 77 8.61 -2.62 -0.84
C PHE A 77 9.11 -2.31 -2.26
N PHE A 78 9.65 -3.31 -2.97
CA PHE A 78 10.06 -3.13 -4.37
C PHE A 78 8.88 -2.85 -5.29
N LEU A 79 7.73 -3.52 -5.10
CA LEU A 79 6.50 -3.24 -5.85
C LEU A 79 5.99 -1.80 -5.63
N CYS A 80 6.10 -1.29 -4.41
CA CYS A 80 5.70 0.09 -4.08
C CYS A 80 6.47 1.13 -4.91
N ALA A 81 7.73 0.88 -5.25
CA ALA A 81 8.53 1.79 -6.08
C ALA A 81 7.96 1.98 -7.51
N PHE A 82 7.14 1.02 -7.99
CA PHE A 82 6.49 1.09 -9.29
C PHE A 82 5.12 1.79 -9.25
N ILE A 83 4.56 2.05 -8.06
CA ILE A 83 3.28 2.76 -7.93
C ILE A 83 3.51 4.25 -8.20
N ARG A 84 3.05 4.72 -9.36
CA ARG A 84 3.05 6.15 -9.71
C ARG A 84 1.70 6.76 -9.34
N VAL A 85 1.67 7.49 -8.23
CA VAL A 85 0.49 8.22 -7.79
C VAL A 85 0.66 9.70 -8.14
N GLU A 86 -0.26 10.28 -8.90
CA GLU A 86 -0.34 11.73 -9.01
C GLU A 86 -0.89 12.28 -7.70
N GLN A 87 -0.04 12.97 -6.94
CA GLN A 87 -0.44 13.55 -5.66
C GLN A 87 -1.22 14.86 -5.91
N PRO A 88 -2.49 14.97 -5.49
CA PRO A 88 -3.22 16.23 -5.58
C PRO A 88 -2.51 17.27 -4.69
N GLY A 89 -1.96 18.31 -5.31
CA GLY A 89 -1.20 19.39 -4.65
C GLY A 89 0.30 19.46 -4.97
N PHE A 90 0.89 18.42 -5.58
CA PHE A 90 2.29 18.43 -6.04
C PHE A 90 2.45 18.42 -7.56
N SER A 91 1.35 18.41 -8.32
CA SER A 91 1.37 18.61 -9.77
C SER A 91 1.71 20.07 -10.05
N HIS A 92 2.96 20.34 -10.40
CA HIS A 92 3.31 21.56 -11.13
C HIS A 92 2.50 21.54 -12.43
N LYS A 93 1.46 22.37 -12.52
CA LYS A 93 0.87 22.77 -13.78
C LYS A 93 1.95 23.45 -14.62
N GLU A 94 2.68 22.69 -15.43
CA GLU A 94 3.50 23.25 -16.52
C GLU A 94 2.70 23.41 -17.84
N ALA A 95 1.39 23.15 -17.84
CA ALA A 95 0.56 23.26 -19.03
C ALA A 95 -0.52 24.36 -18.92
N THR A 96 -0.17 25.55 -18.42
CA THR A 96 -1.02 26.75 -18.55
C THR A 96 -0.24 27.96 -19.04
N ALA A 97 0.81 27.73 -19.83
CA ALA A 97 1.58 28.79 -20.49
C ALA A 97 1.53 28.72 -22.04
N ARG A 98 1.06 27.60 -22.62
CA ARG A 98 0.98 27.45 -24.09
C ARG A 98 -0.36 27.85 -24.69
N GLU A 99 -1.45 27.80 -23.91
CA GLU A 99 -2.79 28.12 -24.43
C GLU A 99 -3.10 29.63 -24.46
N GLN A 100 -2.37 30.45 -23.69
CA GLN A 100 -2.56 31.91 -23.72
C GLN A 100 -1.75 32.63 -24.82
N VAL A 101 -0.81 31.94 -25.47
CA VAL A 101 0.00 32.52 -26.56
C VAL A 101 -0.64 32.27 -27.93
N GLU A 102 -1.52 31.28 -28.06
CA GLU A 102 -2.19 30.93 -29.33
C GLU A 102 -3.46 31.76 -29.60
N PHE A 103 -3.91 32.54 -28.61
CA PHE A 103 -5.10 33.40 -28.71
C PHE A 103 -4.81 34.92 -28.63
N SER A 104 -3.53 35.32 -28.78
CA SER A 104 -3.13 36.74 -28.85
C SER A 104 -2.68 37.16 -30.25
#